data_AF-A0A2V5Z1D3-F1
#
_entry.id   AF-A0A2V5Z1D3-F1
#
_cell.length_a   1.000
_cell.length_b   1.000
_cell.length_c   1.000
_cell.angle_alpha   90.00
_cell.angle_beta   90.00
_cell.angle_gamma   90.00
#
_symmetry.space_group_name_H-M   'P 1'
#
loop_
_entity.id
_entity.type
_entity.pdbx_description
1 polymer ?
#
loop_
_entity_poly.entity_id
_entity_poly.type
_entity_poly.pdbx_seq_one_letter_code
_entity_poly.pdbx_strand_id
1 'polypeptide(L)' 'MMIHRRLVGMPDDLAGLCKLRVGDWRILYWIYHTEKIVRIYRIQHRSEVYRGL' A
#
# COMPACT_ATOMS: atom_id res chain seq x y z
N MET A 1 -10.05 -3.34 12.17
CA MET A 1 -10.41 -2.17 11.34
C MET A 1 -9.58 -2.17 10.05
N MET A 2 -10.24 -2.11 8.91
CA MET A 2 -9.62 -1.99 7.59
C MET A 2 -9.65 -0.53 7.17
N ILE A 3 -8.51 0.03 6.74
CA ILE A 3 -8.42 1.42 6.29
C ILE A 3 -7.72 1.46 4.94
N HIS A 4 -8.46 1.88 3.92
CA HIS A 4 -7.91 2.18 2.60
C HIS A 4 -7.54 3.67 2.51
N ARG A 5 -6.37 3.97 1.93
CA ARG A 5 -5.96 5.35 1.62
C ARG A 5 -5.09 5.39 0.37
N ARG A 6 -5.38 6.32 -0.52
CA ARG A 6 -4.47 6.74 -1.59
C ARG A 6 -3.34 7.57 -1.00
N LEU A 7 -2.10 7.27 -1.36
CA LEU A 7 -0.95 8.07 -0.94
C LEU A 7 -0.95 9.40 -1.70
N VAL A 8 -0.65 10.47 -0.98
CA VAL A 8 -0.61 11.84 -1.49
C VAL A 8 0.83 12.37 -1.45
N GLY A 9 1.16 13.31 -2.33
CA GLY A 9 2.51 13.88 -2.43
C GLY A 9 3.57 12.88 -2.93
N MET A 10 3.15 11.85 -3.66
CA MET A 10 4.07 10.94 -4.34
C MET A 10 4.57 11.60 -5.65
N PRO A 11 5.78 11.29 -6.12
CA PRO A 11 6.20 11.67 -7.47
C PRO A 11 5.27 11.03 -8.52
N ASP A 12 5.29 11.58 -9.74
CA ASP A 12 4.32 11.23 -10.81
C ASP A 12 4.35 9.74 -11.17
N ASP A 13 5.52 9.12 -11.12
CA ASP A 13 5.71 7.68 -11.37
C ASP A 13 5.08 6.79 -10.31
N LEU A 14 4.78 7.34 -9.12
CA LEU A 14 4.13 6.69 -7.99
C LEU A 14 2.70 7.21 -7.74
N ALA A 15 2.17 8.04 -8.64
CA ALA A 15 0.84 8.61 -8.51
C ALA A 15 -0.25 7.53 -8.53
N GLY A 16 -1.07 7.49 -7.48
CA GLY A 16 -2.14 6.48 -7.36
C GLY A 16 -1.77 5.26 -6.53
N LEU A 17 -0.54 5.18 -6.03
CA LEU A 17 -0.16 4.16 -5.06
C LEU A 17 -1.06 4.22 -3.82
N CYS A 18 -1.54 3.06 -3.41
CA CYS A 18 -2.49 2.92 -2.31
C CYS A 18 -1.86 2.14 -1.16
N LYS A 19 -2.31 2.47 0.05
CA LYS A 19 -1.97 1.76 1.28
C LYS A 19 -3.23 1.23 1.93
N LEU A 20 -3.24 -0.07 2.21
CA LEU A 20 -4.26 -0.72 3.03
C LEU A 20 -3.68 -1.03 4.40
N ARG A 21 -4.41 -0.68 5.46
CA ARG A 21 -4.14 -1.16 6.82
C ARG A 21 -5.15 -2.24 7.17
N VAL A 22 -4.67 -3.40 7.57
CA VAL A 22 -5.49 -4.50 8.10
C VAL A 22 -4.92 -4.91 9.45
N GLY A 23 -5.48 -4.35 10.53
CA GLY A 23 -4.92 -4.53 11.88
C GLY A 23 -3.48 -3.99 11.94
N ASP A 24 -2.52 -4.90 12.17
CA ASP A 24 -1.09 -4.60 12.20
C ASP A 24 -0.36 -4.76 10.87
N TRP A 25 -1.06 -5.21 9.83
CA TRP A 25 -0.50 -5.36 8.49
C TRP A 25 -0.67 -4.09 7.66
N ARG A 26 0.35 -3.78 6.85
CA ARG A 26 0.35 -2.72 5.85
C ARG A 26 0.57 -3.36 4.49
N ILE A 27 -0.30 -3.04 3.54
CA ILE A 27 -0.22 -3.50 2.15
C ILE A 27 -0.05 -2.30 1.25
N LEU A 28 0.97 -2.35 0.40
CA LEU A 28 1.25 -1.35 -0.62
C LEU A 28 0.84 -1.92 -1.98
N TYR A 29 -0.05 -1.22 -2.69
CA TYR A 29 -0.66 -1.77 -3.90
C TYR A 29 -1.13 -0.70 -4.88
N TRP A 30 -1.37 -1.11 -6.13
CA TRP A 30 -2.07 -0.32 -7.15
C TRP A 30 -3.32 -1.04 -7.64
N ILE A 31 -4.27 -0.25 -8.14
CA ILE A 31 -5.44 -0.73 -8.87
C ILE A 31 -5.27 -0.31 -10.34
N TYR A 32 -5.24 -1.29 -11.22
CA TYR A 32 -5.27 -1.16 -12.66
C TYR A 32 -6.71 -1.35 -13.13
N HIS A 33 -7.45 -0.25 -13.23
CA HIS A 33 -8.90 -0.28 -13.43
C HIS A 33 -9.30 -0.89 -14.78
N THR A 34 -8.56 -0.59 -15.84
CA THR A 34 -8.83 -1.08 -17.20
C THR A 34 -8.71 -2.60 -17.25
N GLU A 35 -7.65 -3.13 -16.65
CA GLU A 35 -7.33 -4.55 -16.59
C GLU A 35 -8.10 -5.28 -15.48
N LYS A 36 -8.75 -4.53 -14.58
CA LYS A 36 -9.41 -5.03 -13.36
C LYS A 36 -8.47 -5.82 -12.45
N ILE A 37 -7.22 -5.39 -12.35
CA ILE A 37 -6.16 -6.05 -11.58
C ILE A 37 -5.77 -5.20 -10.37
N VAL A 38 -5.55 -5.87 -9.23
CA VAL A 38 -4.88 -5.27 -8.07
C VAL A 38 -3.47 -5.84 -7.99
N ARG A 39 -2.46 -4.98 -8.13
CA ARG A 39 -1.05 -5.39 -7.97
C ARG A 39 -0.57 -5.06 -6.57
N ILE A 40 -0.20 -6.08 -5.82
CA ILE A 40 0.40 -5.94 -4.49
C ILE A 40 1.91 -5.92 -4.65
N TYR A 41 2.57 -4.87 -4.17
CA TYR A 41 4.04 -4.76 -4.20
C TYR A 41 4.65 -5.30 -2.92
N ARG A 42 3.95 -5.08 -1.80
CA ARG A 42 4.48 -5.44 -0.50
C ARG A 42 3.38 -5.63 0.53
N ILE A 43 3.57 -6.63 1.38
CA ILE A 43 2.80 -6.88 2.60
C ILE A 43 3.81 -6.91 3.73
N GLN A 44 3.61 -6.11 4.77
CA GLN A 44 4.50 -6.05 5.93
C GLN A 44 3.71 -5.96 7.22
N HIS A 45 4.23 -6.64 8.25
CA HIS A 45 3.75 -6.45 9.60
C HIS A 45 4.36 -5.16 10.21
N ARG A 46 3.63 -4.48 11.09
CA ARG A 46 4.09 -3.23 11.73
C ARG A 46 5.47 -3.36 12.37
N SER A 47 5.74 -4.49 13.03
CA SER A 47 6.98 -4.72 13.75
C SER A 47 8.18 -5.02 12.84
N GLU A 48 7.95 -5.37 11.57
CA GLU A 48 9.03 -5.59 10.61
C GLU A 48 9.61 -4.29 10.08
N VAL A 49 8.80 -3.22 10.07
CA VAL A 49 9.23 -1.87 9.65
C VAL A 49 10.28 -1.29 10.60
N TYR A 50 10.27 -1.68 11.88
CA TYR A 50 11.22 -1.21 12.89
C TYR A 50 12.43 -2.14 13.07
N ARG A 51 12.49 -3.28 12.38
CA ARG A 51 13.54 -4.28 12.62
C ARG A 51 14.91 -3.91 12.03
N GLY A 52 15.04 -2.71 11.45
CA GLY A 52 16.27 -2.15 10.89
C GLY A 52 16.45 -0.65 11.15
N LEU A 53 15.81 -0.13 12.20
CA LEU A 53 16.01 1.21 12.75
C LEU A 53 16.67 1.10 14.13
#